data_AF-A0A2P6W4Y0-F1
#
_entry.id   AF-A0A2P6W4Y0-F1
#
_cell.length_a   1.000
_cell.length_b   1.000
_cell.length_c   1.000
_cell.angle_alpha   90.00
_cell.angle_beta   90.00
_cell.angle_gamma   90.00
#
_symmetry.space_group_name_H-M   'P 1'
#
loop_
_entity.id
_entity.type
_entity.pdbx_description
1 polymer ?
#
loop_
_entity_poly.entity_id
_entity_poly.type
_entity_poly.pdbx_seq_one_letter_code
_entity_poly.pdbx_strand_id
1 'polypeptide(L)'
;MKRIALITVLVLFLAGMSTAQPAEDMAMDTVLITSTANYPDTYISEPVSEKLGAPVLLTDRDELKSSTSDSLGRYDVQEAVLVGGPEVISEQVEEDIASEVNTTTRLWGTTQIGTSVEVSKYFWSESEEATIVQYPQDAEGSSSIQRGHTLGNSTRRDRKAGSNRSNRLL
;
A
#
# COMPACT_ATOMS: atom_id res chain seq x y z
N MET A 1 -29.68 31.88 49.19
CA MET A 1 -30.20 31.28 47.95
C MET A 1 -29.35 31.79 46.78
N LYS A 2 -28.87 30.88 45.93
CA LYS A 2 -28.34 31.07 44.56
C LYS A 2 -26.97 31.75 44.37
N ARG A 3 -26.03 30.91 43.91
CA ARG A 3 -24.74 31.14 43.24
C ARG A 3 -24.94 31.96 41.95
N ILE A 4 -23.91 32.67 41.46
CA ILE A 4 -23.62 33.16 40.07
C ILE A 4 -22.60 34.33 40.23
N ALA A 5 -21.47 34.50 39.53
CA ALA A 5 -20.61 33.67 38.69
C ALA A 5 -19.24 34.40 38.66
N LEU A 6 -18.15 33.72 38.98
CA LEU A 6 -16.79 34.21 38.77
C LEU A 6 -16.31 33.59 37.44
N ILE A 7 -16.48 34.33 36.35
CA ILE A 7 -15.86 33.99 35.06
C ILE A 7 -15.13 35.24 34.61
N THR A 8 -13.87 35.33 35.02
CA THR A 8 -12.88 36.21 34.38
C THR A 8 -11.70 35.34 33.98
N VAL A 9 -11.91 34.45 33.01
CA VAL A 9 -10.82 33.76 32.32
C VAL A 9 -10.54 34.56 31.06
N LEU A 10 -9.78 35.65 31.23
CA LEU A 10 -9.15 36.37 30.14
C LEU A 10 -7.88 35.59 29.78
N VAL A 11 -8.02 34.57 28.92
CA VAL A 11 -6.85 33.94 28.27
C VAL A 11 -6.51 34.81 27.07
N LEU A 12 -5.56 35.72 27.29
CA LEU A 12 -4.81 36.41 26.24
C LEU A 12 -4.12 35.35 25.37
N PHE A 13 -4.65 35.12 24.17
CA PHE A 13 -3.99 34.41 23.09
C PHE A 13 -2.81 35.24 22.61
N LEU A 14 -1.68 35.13 23.32
CA LEU A 14 -0.41 35.70 22.92
C LEU A 14 0.55 34.56 22.58
N ALA A 15 1.06 34.61 21.34
CA ALA A 15 2.09 33.76 20.76
C ALA A 15 1.69 32.29 20.50
N GLY A 16 1.15 32.04 19.31
CA GLY A 16 1.39 30.78 18.62
C GLY A 16 2.86 30.71 18.21
N MET A 17 3.75 30.49 19.18
CA MET A 17 5.10 30.02 18.92
C MET A 17 4.97 28.71 18.16
N SER A 18 5.36 28.71 16.89
CA SER A 18 5.69 27.49 16.15
C SER A 18 6.92 26.89 16.83
N THR A 19 6.71 26.14 17.91
CA THR A 19 7.73 25.24 18.42
C THR A 19 7.82 24.12 17.40
N ALA A 20 8.94 24.04 16.67
CA ALA A 20 9.30 22.81 15.98
C ALA A 20 9.26 21.70 17.04
N GLN A 21 8.26 20.81 16.94
CA GLN A 21 8.20 19.64 17.79
C GLN A 21 9.48 18.82 17.56
N PRO A 22 10.10 18.29 18.62
CA PRO A 22 11.23 17.37 18.48
C PRO A 22 10.81 16.20 17.57
N ALA A 23 11.76 15.71 16.76
CA ALA A 23 11.56 14.74 15.69
C ALA A 23 10.94 13.38 16.10
N GLU A 24 10.62 13.18 17.38
CA GLU A 24 10.02 11.96 17.92
C GLU A 24 8.63 11.66 17.34
N ASP A 25 7.90 12.66 16.81
CA ASP A 25 6.54 12.49 16.28
C ASP A 25 6.51 12.16 14.76
N MET A 26 7.67 11.92 14.15
CA MET A 26 7.79 11.61 12.71
C MET A 26 8.42 10.24 12.42
N ALA A 27 8.76 9.45 13.45
CA ALA A 27 9.29 8.10 13.28
C ALA A 27 8.25 7.19 12.61
N MET A 28 8.62 6.53 11.51
CA MET A 28 7.77 5.60 10.77
C MET A 28 8.41 4.22 10.75
N ASP A 29 7.74 3.22 11.33
CA ASP A 29 8.25 1.84 11.33
C ASP A 29 8.40 1.29 9.90
N THR A 30 7.47 1.63 9.00
CA THR A 30 7.46 1.12 7.63
C THR A 30 7.11 2.23 6.65
N VAL A 31 7.76 2.25 5.48
CA VAL A 31 7.34 3.05 4.31
C VAL A 31 7.23 2.19 3.07
N LEU A 32 6.41 2.62 2.12
CA LEU A 32 6.25 1.98 0.82
C LEU A 32 7.03 2.77 -0.22
N ILE A 33 7.80 2.10 -1.08
CA ILE A 33 8.56 2.72 -2.16
C ILE A 33 8.11 2.11 -3.49
N THR A 34 7.69 2.96 -4.41
CA THR A 34 7.28 2.55 -5.77
C THR A 34 8.05 3.34 -6.84
N SER A 35 8.04 2.84 -8.07
CA SER A 35 8.67 3.53 -9.20
C SER A 35 7.74 4.55 -9.84
N THR A 36 8.25 5.73 -10.18
CA THR A 36 7.53 6.72 -10.99
C THR A 36 7.13 6.22 -12.37
N ALA A 37 7.86 5.23 -12.90
CA ALA A 37 7.62 4.66 -14.21
C ALA A 37 6.49 3.61 -14.22
N ASN A 38 6.07 3.11 -13.05
CA ASN A 38 5.08 2.04 -12.94
C ASN A 38 3.93 2.39 -11.99
N TYR A 39 2.99 3.17 -12.50
CA TYR A 39 1.84 3.67 -11.74
C TYR A 39 0.92 2.59 -11.12
N PRO A 40 0.71 1.41 -11.74
CA PRO A 40 -0.06 0.33 -11.09
C PRO A 40 0.47 -0.07 -9.71
N ASP A 41 1.78 -0.11 -9.50
CA ASP A 41 2.37 -0.50 -8.21
C ASP A 41 2.12 0.56 -7.13
N THR A 42 2.09 1.84 -7.51
CA THR A 42 1.70 2.93 -6.62
C THR A 42 0.26 2.77 -6.14
N TYR A 43 -0.68 2.47 -7.04
CA TYR A 43 -2.08 2.23 -6.67
C TYR A 43 -2.27 1.01 -5.77
N ILE A 44 -1.54 -0.09 -6.06
CA ILE A 44 -1.57 -1.29 -5.22
C ILE A 44 -1.11 -0.97 -3.79
N SER A 45 -0.24 0.02 -3.63
CA SER A 45 0.31 0.45 -2.34
C SER A 45 -0.64 1.35 -1.54
N GLU A 46 -1.64 1.98 -2.15
CA GLU A 46 -2.53 2.94 -1.46
C GLU A 46 -3.29 2.32 -0.26
N PRO A 47 -3.95 1.15 -0.37
CA PRO A 47 -4.65 0.56 0.78
C PRO A 47 -3.70 0.17 1.91
N VAL A 48 -2.44 -0.16 1.58
CA VAL A 48 -1.40 -0.45 2.59
C VAL A 48 -0.95 0.84 3.27
N SER A 49 -0.73 1.90 2.49
CA SER A 49 -0.40 3.24 2.99
C SER A 49 -1.45 3.72 3.98
N GLU A 50 -2.74 3.60 3.64
CA GLU A 50 -3.84 3.93 4.54
C GLU A 50 -3.86 3.05 5.79
N LYS A 51 -3.64 1.74 5.64
CA LYS A 51 -3.61 0.79 6.77
C LYS A 51 -2.49 1.10 7.77
N LEU A 52 -1.32 1.49 7.29
CA LEU A 52 -0.14 1.76 8.12
C LEU A 52 -0.03 3.21 8.57
N GLY A 53 -0.78 4.14 7.95
CA GLY A 53 -0.54 5.57 8.11
C GLY A 53 0.80 6.02 7.54
N ALA A 54 1.38 5.24 6.61
CA ALA A 54 2.72 5.42 6.07
C ALA A 54 2.67 6.05 4.67
N PRO A 55 3.59 6.95 4.30
CA PRO A 55 3.63 7.52 2.96
C PRO A 55 4.07 6.50 1.90
N VAL A 56 3.60 6.70 0.67
CA VAL A 56 4.18 6.08 -0.53
C VAL A 56 5.23 7.03 -1.11
N LEU A 57 6.49 6.66 -1.00
CA LEU A 57 7.62 7.38 -1.58
C LEU A 57 7.88 6.89 -3.01
N LEU A 58 8.49 7.75 -3.83
CA LEU A 58 8.71 7.50 -5.24
C LEU A 58 10.19 7.50 -5.59
N THR A 59 10.62 6.53 -6.38
CA THR A 59 11.97 6.47 -6.95
C THR A 59 11.92 6.40 -8.47
N ASP A 60 13.03 6.63 -9.14
CA ASP A 60 13.17 6.25 -10.55
C ASP A 60 13.76 4.82 -10.65
N ARG A 61 13.73 4.24 -11.85
CA ARG A 61 14.16 2.83 -12.07
C ARG A 61 15.59 2.57 -11.63
N ASP A 62 16.49 3.46 -11.99
CA ASP A 62 17.95 3.29 -11.87
C ASP A 62 18.60 4.28 -10.91
N GLU A 63 17.79 5.11 -10.23
CA GLU A 63 18.30 6.16 -9.34
C GLU A 63 17.35 6.35 -8.15
N LEU A 64 17.91 6.23 -6.93
CA LEU A 64 17.22 6.64 -5.72
C LEU A 64 17.09 8.15 -5.69
N LYS A 65 15.84 8.65 -5.68
CA LYS A 65 15.60 10.09 -5.60
C LYS A 65 16.10 10.66 -4.29
N SER A 66 16.79 11.80 -4.36
CA SER A 66 17.20 12.55 -3.18
C SER A 66 16.02 12.89 -2.26
N SER A 67 14.85 13.23 -2.81
CA SER A 67 13.65 13.49 -2.00
C SER A 67 13.18 12.27 -1.20
N THR A 68 13.41 11.07 -1.73
CA THR A 68 13.05 9.81 -1.06
C THR A 68 14.09 9.49 0.00
N SER A 69 15.38 9.59 -0.32
CA SER A 69 16.48 9.47 0.66
C SER A 69 16.32 10.46 1.84
N ASP A 70 16.06 11.73 1.55
CA ASP A 70 15.78 12.76 2.54
C ASP A 70 14.57 12.40 3.43
N SER A 71 13.54 11.78 2.84
CA SER A 71 12.35 11.34 3.58
C SER A 71 12.63 10.11 4.45
N LEU A 72 13.43 9.15 3.97
CA LEU A 72 13.86 7.99 4.76
C LEU A 72 14.61 8.41 6.02
N GLY A 73 15.57 9.33 5.87
CA GLY A 73 16.30 9.89 7.02
C GLY A 73 15.42 10.77 7.92
N ARG A 74 14.51 11.56 7.35
CA ARG A 74 13.61 12.44 8.12
C ARG A 74 12.62 11.66 8.98
N TYR A 75 12.15 10.51 8.51
CA TYR A 75 11.17 9.67 9.20
C TYR A 75 11.80 8.55 10.03
N ASP A 76 13.13 8.48 10.13
CA ASP A 76 13.86 7.42 10.86
C ASP A 76 13.31 6.02 10.54
N VAL A 77 13.23 5.73 9.23
CA VAL A 77 12.51 4.57 8.72
C VAL A 77 13.21 3.26 9.10
N GLN A 78 12.45 2.34 9.69
CA GLN A 78 12.98 1.03 10.08
C GLN A 78 12.92 0.03 8.92
N GLU A 79 11.78 -0.05 8.21
CA GLU A 79 11.57 -0.92 7.06
C GLU A 79 11.15 -0.15 5.81
N ALA A 80 11.85 -0.38 4.71
CA ALA A 80 11.40 0.02 3.38
C ALA A 80 10.81 -1.18 2.63
N VAL A 81 9.54 -1.07 2.23
CA VAL A 81 8.87 -2.07 1.40
C VAL A 81 8.81 -1.58 -0.04
N LEU A 82 9.60 -2.20 -0.92
CA LEU A 82 9.61 -1.93 -2.34
C LEU A 82 8.44 -2.68 -3.00
N VAL A 83 7.55 -1.95 -3.65
CA VAL A 83 6.45 -2.52 -4.43
C VAL A 83 6.80 -2.37 -5.91
N GLY A 84 7.21 -3.48 -6.52
CA GLY A 84 7.65 -3.53 -7.91
C GLY A 84 8.86 -4.42 -8.16
N GLY A 85 8.89 -5.05 -9.33
CA GLY A 85 9.97 -5.95 -9.73
C GLY A 85 11.27 -5.23 -10.15
N PRO A 86 12.35 -5.99 -10.42
CA PRO A 86 13.67 -5.44 -10.78
C PRO A 86 13.67 -4.62 -12.08
N GLU A 87 12.68 -4.85 -12.96
CA GLU A 87 12.53 -4.07 -14.20
C GLU A 87 12.05 -2.63 -13.96
N VAL A 88 11.39 -2.35 -12.83
CA VAL A 88 10.82 -1.03 -12.51
C VAL A 88 11.54 -0.34 -11.36
N ILE A 89 12.15 -1.10 -10.45
CA ILE A 89 13.09 -0.62 -9.43
C ILE A 89 14.30 -1.54 -9.49
N SER A 90 15.42 -1.08 -10.01
CA SER A 90 16.63 -1.89 -10.17
C SER A 90 17.14 -2.46 -8.84
N GLU A 91 17.98 -3.50 -8.93
CA GLU A 91 18.69 -4.05 -7.77
C GLU A 91 19.62 -3.01 -7.14
N GLN A 92 20.26 -2.16 -7.95
CA GLN A 92 21.10 -1.07 -7.45
C GLN A 92 20.31 -0.11 -6.55
N VAL A 93 19.10 0.31 -6.97
CA VAL A 93 18.27 1.20 -6.15
C VAL A 93 17.82 0.51 -4.86
N GLU A 94 17.55 -0.80 -4.90
CA GLU A 94 17.26 -1.57 -3.68
C GLU A 94 18.46 -1.61 -2.73
N GLU A 95 19.68 -1.79 -3.24
CA GLU A 95 20.91 -1.73 -2.45
C GLU A 95 21.13 -0.34 -1.83
N ASP A 96 20.88 0.72 -2.61
CA ASP A 96 20.99 2.10 -2.12
C ASP A 96 20.01 2.34 -0.97
N ILE A 97 18.75 1.91 -1.10
CA ILE A 97 17.73 1.99 -0.03
C ILE A 97 18.16 1.16 1.18
N ALA A 98 18.63 -0.07 0.97
CA ALA A 98 19.06 -0.96 2.05
C ALA A 98 20.26 -0.41 2.84
N SER A 99 21.00 0.56 2.29
CA SER A 99 22.07 1.27 3.00
C SER A 99 21.56 2.37 3.93
N GLU A 100 20.31 2.81 3.77
CA GLU A 100 19.68 3.91 4.53
C GLU A 100 18.70 3.43 5.62
N VAL A 101 18.24 2.18 5.56
CA VAL A 101 17.24 1.62 6.50
C VAL A 101 17.68 0.27 7.07
N ASN A 102 17.02 -0.19 8.15
CA ASN A 102 17.40 -1.44 8.82
C ASN A 102 16.95 -2.69 8.05
N THR A 103 15.83 -2.62 7.34
CA THR A 103 15.28 -3.76 6.61
C THR A 103 14.68 -3.28 5.29
N THR A 104 14.95 -4.04 4.24
CA THR A 104 14.38 -3.80 2.92
C THR A 104 13.69 -5.07 2.45
N THR A 105 12.43 -4.94 2.06
CA THR A 105 11.58 -6.05 1.60
C THR A 105 11.02 -5.73 0.23
N ARG A 106 11.22 -6.59 -0.77
CA ARG A 106 10.64 -6.41 -2.11
C ARG A 106 9.43 -7.31 -2.33
N LEU A 107 8.29 -6.71 -2.66
CA LEU A 107 7.04 -7.39 -3.01
C LEU A 107 6.72 -7.17 -4.49
N TRP A 108 6.69 -8.24 -5.27
CA TRP A 108 6.48 -8.16 -6.70
C TRP A 108 5.99 -9.46 -7.33
N GLY A 109 5.29 -9.34 -8.44
CA GLY A 109 5.02 -10.45 -9.35
C GLY A 109 5.36 -10.10 -10.78
N THR A 110 5.25 -11.06 -11.69
CA THR A 110 5.50 -10.86 -13.13
C THR A 110 4.45 -9.99 -13.83
N THR A 111 3.37 -9.64 -13.13
CA THR A 111 2.28 -8.79 -13.59
C THR A 111 1.80 -7.90 -12.44
N GLN A 112 1.11 -6.80 -12.76
CA GLN A 112 0.46 -5.95 -11.75
C GLN A 112 -0.48 -6.74 -10.83
N ILE A 113 -1.17 -7.77 -11.36
CA ILE A 113 -2.04 -8.63 -10.56
C ILE A 113 -1.19 -9.46 -9.59
N GLY A 114 -0.09 -10.03 -10.08
CA GLY A 114 0.87 -10.77 -9.25
C GLY A 114 1.46 -9.91 -8.13
N THR A 115 1.88 -8.68 -8.42
CA THR A 115 2.33 -7.73 -7.40
C THR A 115 1.24 -7.48 -6.36
N SER A 116 -0.02 -7.27 -6.78
CA SER A 116 -1.12 -7.07 -5.82
C SER A 116 -1.37 -8.29 -4.93
N VAL A 117 -1.14 -9.50 -5.44
CA VAL A 117 -1.27 -10.74 -4.67
C VAL A 117 -0.17 -10.85 -3.62
N GLU A 118 1.08 -10.56 -3.98
CA GLU A 118 2.20 -10.61 -3.03
C GLU A 118 2.08 -9.53 -1.95
N VAL A 119 1.66 -8.31 -2.33
CA VAL A 119 1.32 -7.24 -1.36
C VAL A 119 0.21 -7.67 -0.42
N SER A 120 -0.88 -8.25 -0.96
CA SER A 120 -2.01 -8.70 -0.14
C SER A 120 -1.61 -9.77 0.86
N LYS A 121 -0.83 -10.77 0.45
CA LYS A 121 -0.34 -11.84 1.34
C LYS A 121 0.56 -11.32 2.45
N TYR A 122 1.40 -10.33 2.14
CA TYR A 122 2.35 -9.78 3.11
C TYR A 122 1.63 -9.02 4.22
N PHE A 123 0.68 -8.16 3.86
CA PHE A 123 0.03 -7.27 4.82
C PHE A 123 -1.27 -7.83 5.42
N TRP A 124 -1.90 -8.84 4.82
CA TRP A 124 -3.12 -9.46 5.33
C TRP A 124 -3.00 -10.99 5.34
N SER A 125 -2.86 -11.57 6.52
CA SER A 125 -2.91 -13.03 6.70
C SER A 125 -4.33 -13.58 6.50
N GLU A 126 -5.35 -12.80 6.87
CA GLU A 126 -6.77 -13.09 6.68
C GLU A 126 -7.53 -11.77 6.44
N SER A 127 -8.60 -11.80 5.65
CA SER A 127 -9.50 -10.67 5.44
C SER A 127 -10.93 -11.14 5.22
N GLU A 128 -11.91 -10.44 5.80
CA GLU A 128 -13.33 -10.70 5.56
C GLU A 128 -13.83 -10.10 4.22
N GLU A 129 -13.14 -9.06 3.74
CA GLU A 129 -13.49 -8.30 2.54
C GLU A 129 -12.28 -8.18 1.60
N ALA A 130 -12.55 -8.18 0.30
CA ALA A 130 -11.55 -7.91 -0.73
C ALA A 130 -12.13 -6.92 -1.74
N THR A 131 -11.33 -5.89 -2.07
CA THR A 131 -11.64 -4.95 -3.14
C THR A 131 -10.87 -5.36 -4.39
N ILE A 132 -11.58 -5.47 -5.51
CA ILE A 132 -10.99 -5.75 -6.81
C ILE A 132 -11.13 -4.48 -7.64
N VAL A 133 -9.99 -3.94 -8.07
CA VAL A 133 -9.94 -2.82 -9.01
C VAL A 133 -9.69 -3.38 -10.40
N GLN A 134 -10.64 -3.18 -11.32
CA GLN A 134 -10.46 -3.51 -12.73
C GLN A 134 -10.46 -2.22 -13.53
N TYR A 135 -9.49 -2.08 -14.43
CA TYR A 135 -9.59 -1.10 -15.51
C TYR A 135 -10.55 -1.68 -16.56
N PRO A 136 -11.62 -0.95 -16.94
CA PRO A 136 -12.48 -1.40 -18.02
C PRO A 136 -11.63 -1.52 -19.29
N GLN A 137 -11.62 -2.71 -19.89
CA GLN A 137 -10.92 -3.00 -21.14
C GLN A 137 -11.68 -2.44 -22.35
N ASP A 138 -12.94 -2.08 -22.15
CA ASP A 138 -13.80 -1.37 -23.06
C ASP A 138 -13.86 0.11 -22.65
N ALA A 139 -13.31 0.97 -23.50
CA ALA A 139 -13.50 2.40 -23.39
C ALA A 139 -14.95 2.79 -23.72
N GLU A 140 -15.93 2.44 -22.88
CA GLU A 140 -17.22 3.13 -22.78
C GLU A 140 -17.63 3.19 -21.29
N GLY A 141 -17.56 4.39 -20.73
CA GLY A 141 -17.65 4.67 -19.30
C GLY A 141 -18.77 3.93 -18.53
N SER A 142 -18.36 3.02 -17.65
CA SER A 142 -19.04 2.74 -16.39
C SER A 142 -18.08 2.05 -15.45
N SER A 143 -17.65 2.75 -14.40
CA SER A 143 -16.93 2.13 -13.29
C SER A 143 -17.92 1.33 -12.43
N SER A 144 -17.84 0.01 -12.46
CA SER A 144 -18.53 -0.86 -11.50
C SER A 144 -17.55 -1.31 -10.42
N ILE A 145 -17.68 -0.74 -9.21
CA ILE A 145 -17.03 -1.29 -8.01
C ILE A 145 -17.76 -2.59 -7.65
N GLN A 146 -17.15 -3.74 -7.95
CA GLN A 146 -17.63 -5.03 -7.45
C GLN A 146 -16.97 -5.35 -6.12
N ARG A 147 -17.71 -5.17 -5.02
CA ARG A 147 -17.35 -5.72 -3.70
C ARG A 147 -17.49 -7.24 -3.74
N GLY A 148 -16.38 -7.95 -3.57
CA GLY A 148 -16.37 -9.41 -3.51
C GLY A 148 -16.79 -9.90 -2.12
N HIS A 149 -17.87 -10.68 -2.04
CA HIS A 149 -18.20 -11.48 -0.85
C HIS A 149 -17.38 -12.78 -0.85
N THR A 150 -16.93 -13.16 0.35
CA THR A 150 -16.04 -14.26 0.75
C THR A 150 -16.14 -15.54 -0.10
N LEU A 151 -14.99 -16.01 -0.64
CA LEU A 151 -14.86 -17.36 -1.19
C LEU A 151 -14.70 -18.36 -0.05
N GLY A 152 -15.83 -18.90 0.41
CA GLY A 152 -15.89 -20.01 1.35
C GLY A 152 -15.28 -21.29 0.76
N ASN A 153 -14.34 -21.85 1.50
CA ASN A 153 -13.64 -23.11 1.27
C ASN A 153 -14.62 -24.26 0.94
N SER A 154 -14.53 -24.85 -0.26
CA SER A 154 -15.21 -26.12 -0.55
C SER A 154 -14.22 -27.15 -1.11
N THR A 155 -13.67 -27.96 -0.21
CA THR A 155 -13.16 -29.28 -0.55
C THR A 155 -14.31 -30.12 -1.12
N ARG A 156 -14.36 -30.32 -2.44
CA ARG A 156 -15.23 -31.34 -3.05
C ARG A 156 -14.39 -32.42 -3.73
N ARG A 157 -14.28 -33.51 -2.97
CA ARG A 157 -13.84 -34.86 -3.31
C ARG A 157 -14.23 -35.30 -4.72
N ASP A 158 -13.28 -35.95 -5.37
CA ASP A 158 -13.44 -36.79 -6.54
C ASP A 158 -14.68 -37.68 -6.46
N ARG A 159 -15.48 -37.68 -7.52
CA ARG A 159 -16.27 -38.85 -7.95
C ARG A 159 -16.22 -39.00 -9.46
N LYS A 160 -15.52 -40.04 -9.88
CA LYS A 160 -15.49 -40.65 -11.21
C LYS A 160 -16.80 -41.40 -11.48
N ALA A 161 -17.52 -41.02 -12.53
CA ALA A 161 -18.50 -41.80 -13.32
C ALA A 161 -19.17 -40.81 -14.29
N GLY A 162 -19.37 -41.01 -15.60
CA GLY A 162 -19.17 -42.10 -16.53
C GLY A 162 -19.96 -41.72 -17.80
N SER A 163 -19.40 -42.01 -18.98
CA SER A 163 -20.08 -42.25 -20.27
C SER A 163 -21.35 -41.45 -20.64
N ASN A 164 -21.33 -40.65 -21.71
CA ASN A 164 -21.92 -41.05 -23.01
C ASN A 164 -21.60 -40.07 -24.15
N ARG A 165 -21.60 -40.58 -25.38
CA ARG A 165 -21.23 -39.96 -26.65
C ARG A 165 -22.37 -39.15 -27.30
N SER A 166 -21.96 -38.35 -28.31
CA SER A 166 -22.65 -38.08 -29.60
C SER A 166 -23.47 -36.79 -29.76
N ASN A 167 -22.90 -35.82 -30.51
CA ASN A 167 -23.40 -35.23 -31.79
C ASN A 167 -22.72 -33.85 -31.99
N ARG A 168 -21.81 -33.60 -32.94
CA ARG A 168 -21.86 -33.52 -34.43
C ARG A 168 -22.64 -32.33 -35.02
N LEU A 169 -21.87 -31.48 -35.73
CA LEU A 169 -22.19 -30.55 -36.85
C LEU A 169 -22.87 -29.23 -36.48
N LEU A 170 -22.47 -28.06 -37.00
CA LEU A 170 -21.66 -27.71 -38.18
C LEU A 170 -20.52 -26.76 -37.83
#